data_AF-W2XBI7-F1
#
_entry.id   AF-W2XBI7-F1
#
_cell.length_a   1.000
_cell.length_b   1.000
_cell.length_c   1.000
_cell.angle_alpha   90.00
_cell.angle_beta   90.00
_cell.angle_gamma   90.00
#
_symmetry.space_group_name_H-M   'P 1'
#
loop_
_entity.id
_entity.type
_entity.pdbx_description
1 polymer ?
#
loop_
_entity_poly.entity_id
_entity_poly.type
_entity_poly.pdbx_seq_one_letter_code
_entity_poly.pdbx_strand_id
1 'polypeptide(L)'
;MASMEGQSVSRKVEDIAPPQCLSTVRLHEMLLDGTIGERGVLALESDRRLSGKYRGLRSCDEQFTALVNGDSASSQDGPKDTDAAPKPPQMLYGEYLNCTGTALCEKPILEWKACISSVLAGQKHIRDCAQTKRHLERCMRSKSEELLRASQPQVFRPKATP
;
A
#
# COMPACT_ATOMS: atom_id res chain seq x y z
N MET A 1 49.26 9.11 -5.97
CA MET A 1 47.99 9.53 -5.35
C MET A 1 46.92 9.41 -6.41
N ALA A 2 46.14 8.33 -6.40
CA ALA A 2 45.02 8.16 -7.32
C ALA A 2 43.75 8.64 -6.61
N SER A 3 43.18 9.76 -7.09
CA SER A 3 41.86 10.22 -6.68
C SER A 3 40.84 9.15 -7.03
N MET A 4 40.23 8.53 -6.02
CA MET A 4 39.07 7.68 -6.21
C MET A 4 37.92 8.55 -6.67
N GLU A 5 37.54 8.39 -7.94
CA GLU A 5 36.32 8.94 -8.51
C GLU A 5 35.14 8.52 -7.64
N GLY A 6 34.53 9.50 -6.98
CA GLY A 6 33.22 9.35 -6.37
C GLY A 6 32.21 9.15 -7.49
N GLN A 7 31.97 7.88 -7.85
CA GLN A 7 30.83 7.49 -8.67
C GLN A 7 29.56 7.96 -7.94
N SER A 8 29.04 9.11 -8.37
CA SER A 8 27.67 9.53 -8.12
C SER A 8 26.77 8.53 -8.85
N VAL A 9 26.52 7.39 -8.21
CA VAL A 9 25.49 6.46 -8.66
C VAL A 9 24.18 7.23 -8.51
N SER A 10 23.62 7.66 -9.64
CA SER A 10 22.25 8.19 -9.70
C SER A 10 21.32 7.10 -9.18
N ARG A 11 20.96 7.18 -7.89
CA ARG A 11 20.07 6.22 -7.26
C ARG A 11 18.69 6.44 -7.83
N LYS A 12 18.15 5.46 -8.56
CA LYS A 12 16.78 5.54 -9.00
C LYS A 12 15.86 5.05 -7.90
N VAL A 13 14.60 5.48 -7.94
CA VAL A 13 13.58 5.04 -6.98
C VAL A 13 13.37 3.53 -7.06
N GLU A 14 13.57 2.92 -8.23
CA GLU A 14 13.39 1.49 -8.44
C GLU A 14 14.41 0.62 -7.64
N ASP A 15 15.56 1.18 -7.26
CA ASP A 15 16.59 0.48 -6.48
C ASP A 15 16.26 0.42 -4.97
N ILE A 16 15.22 1.14 -4.55
CA ILE A 16 14.83 1.26 -3.14
C ILE A 16 13.73 0.25 -2.82
N ALA A 17 14.10 -0.80 -2.10
CA ALA A 17 13.16 -1.84 -1.67
C ALA A 17 11.97 -1.22 -0.90
N PRO A 18 10.73 -1.30 -1.43
CA PRO A 18 9.60 -0.60 -0.85
C PRO A 18 9.14 -1.26 0.47
N PRO A 19 8.39 -0.53 1.32
CA PRO A 19 7.69 -1.06 2.48
C PRO A 19 6.82 -2.28 2.12
N GLN A 20 6.93 -3.37 2.85
CA GLN A 20 6.20 -4.62 2.59
C GLN A 20 4.89 -4.66 3.39
N CYS A 21 3.77 -4.34 2.74
CA CYS A 21 2.46 -4.18 3.40
C CYS A 21 1.46 -5.28 2.97
N LEU A 22 1.91 -6.54 2.94
CA LEU A 22 1.15 -7.70 2.43
C LEU A 22 -0.20 -7.90 3.13
N SER A 23 -0.29 -7.62 4.44
CA SER A 23 -1.56 -7.72 5.17
C SER A 23 -2.63 -6.76 4.64
N THR A 24 -2.22 -5.58 4.17
CA THR A 24 -3.14 -4.60 3.59
C THR A 24 -3.57 -5.03 2.21
N VAL A 25 -2.63 -5.50 1.37
CA VAL A 25 -2.94 -6.07 0.06
C VAL A 25 -3.96 -7.20 0.21
N ARG A 26 -3.72 -8.15 1.12
CA ARG A 26 -4.61 -9.30 1.32
C ARG A 26 -5.99 -8.89 1.85
N LEU A 27 -6.07 -7.94 2.78
CA LEU A 27 -7.36 -7.43 3.25
C LEU A 27 -8.13 -6.78 2.09
N HIS A 28 -7.46 -5.98 1.27
CA HIS A 28 -8.08 -5.28 0.15
C HIS A 28 -8.61 -6.27 -0.90
N GLU A 29 -7.83 -7.31 -1.19
CA GLU A 29 -8.25 -8.44 -2.03
C GLU A 29 -9.54 -9.07 -1.50
N MET A 30 -9.57 -9.44 -0.21
CA MET A 30 -10.74 -10.06 0.44
C MET A 30 -12.00 -9.17 0.45
N LEU A 31 -11.81 -7.84 0.41
CA LEU A 31 -12.91 -6.87 0.33
C LEU A 31 -13.47 -6.75 -1.09
N LEU A 32 -12.65 -6.98 -2.12
CA LEU A 32 -13.03 -6.87 -3.52
C LEU A 32 -13.55 -8.18 -4.10
N ASP A 33 -12.96 -9.32 -3.69
CA ASP A 33 -13.40 -10.65 -4.11
C ASP A 33 -14.66 -11.15 -3.36
N GLY A 34 -15.11 -10.39 -2.36
CA GLY A 34 -16.30 -10.69 -1.56
C GLY A 34 -16.08 -11.70 -0.44
N THR A 35 -14.85 -12.15 -0.17
CA THR A 35 -14.53 -13.11 0.91
C THR A 35 -15.00 -12.65 2.28
N ILE A 36 -14.97 -11.34 2.55
CA ILE A 36 -15.50 -10.76 3.81
C ILE A 36 -17.03 -10.96 3.95
N GLY A 37 -17.75 -11.03 2.84
CA GLY A 37 -19.20 -11.15 2.78
C GLY A 37 -19.97 -9.88 3.21
N GLU A 38 -21.25 -9.81 2.84
CA GLU A 38 -22.11 -8.64 3.07
C GLU A 38 -22.20 -8.24 4.55
N ARG A 39 -22.33 -9.22 5.46
CA ARG A 39 -22.39 -8.95 6.89
C ARG A 39 -21.11 -8.31 7.44
N GLY A 40 -19.95 -8.72 6.92
CA GLY A 40 -18.67 -8.14 7.33
C GLY A 40 -18.48 -6.73 6.79
N VAL A 41 -18.94 -6.47 5.57
CA VAL A 41 -18.96 -5.12 4.98
C VAL A 41 -19.90 -4.20 5.77
N LEU A 42 -21.13 -4.63 6.07
CA LEU A 42 -22.08 -3.86 6.88
C LEU A 42 -21.51 -3.55 8.27
N ALA A 43 -20.78 -4.48 8.88
CA ALA A 43 -20.10 -4.24 10.16
C ALA A 43 -19.02 -3.14 10.05
N LEU A 44 -18.24 -3.12 8.96
CA LEU A 44 -17.25 -2.08 8.69
C LEU A 44 -17.88 -0.71 8.43
N GLU A 45 -18.99 -0.68 7.70
CA GLU A 45 -19.71 0.55 7.36
C GLU A 45 -20.41 1.18 8.57
N SER A 46 -20.97 0.34 9.45
CA SER A 46 -21.69 0.78 10.65
C SER A 46 -20.79 1.12 11.83
N ASP A 47 -19.54 0.63 11.88
CA ASP A 47 -18.60 0.98 12.95
C ASP A 47 -18.13 2.45 12.80
N ARG A 48 -18.60 3.31 13.70
CA ARG A 48 -18.28 4.75 13.71
C ARG A 48 -16.77 5.04 13.80
N ARG A 49 -15.97 4.14 14.37
CA ARG A 49 -14.52 4.32 14.53
C ARG A 49 -13.73 3.87 13.30
N LEU A 50 -14.32 3.00 12.49
CA LEU A 50 -13.61 2.30 11.40
C LEU A 50 -14.16 2.60 10.01
N SER A 51 -15.42 3.01 9.90
CA SER A 51 -16.07 3.32 8.61
C SER A 51 -15.30 4.32 7.76
N GLY A 52 -14.66 5.33 8.38
CA GLY A 52 -13.77 6.26 7.69
C GLY A 52 -12.52 5.58 7.11
N LYS A 53 -11.87 4.69 7.88
CA LYS A 53 -10.70 3.93 7.42
C LYS A 53 -11.07 2.93 6.33
N TYR A 54 -12.22 2.26 6.49
CA TYR A 54 -12.77 1.36 5.49
C TYR A 54 -13.01 2.10 4.17
N ARG A 55 -13.76 3.21 4.18
CA ARG A 55 -13.98 4.03 2.99
C ARG A 55 -12.69 4.56 2.39
N GLY A 56 -11.74 4.99 3.22
CA GLY A 56 -10.42 5.42 2.77
C GLY A 56 -9.64 4.30 2.07
N LEU A 57 -9.69 3.07 2.58
CA LEU A 57 -9.10 1.92 1.89
C LEU A 57 -9.80 1.67 0.55
N ARG A 58 -11.14 1.71 0.51
CA ARG A 58 -11.93 1.50 -0.71
C ARG A 58 -11.76 2.60 -1.76
N SER A 59 -11.39 3.81 -1.37
CA SER A 59 -11.01 4.85 -2.35
C SER A 59 -9.74 4.51 -3.13
N CYS A 60 -9.01 3.47 -2.74
CA CYS A 60 -7.82 2.98 -3.43
C CYS A 60 -8.08 1.71 -4.28
N ASP A 61 -9.35 1.35 -4.53
CA ASP A 61 -9.74 0.17 -5.32
C ASP A 61 -9.11 0.19 -6.72
N GLU A 62 -9.01 1.36 -7.36
CA GLU A 62 -8.40 1.53 -8.69
C GLU A 62 -6.90 1.20 -8.68
N GLN A 63 -6.14 1.71 -7.70
CA GLN A 63 -4.71 1.43 -7.60
C GLN A 63 -4.47 -0.04 -7.24
N PHE A 64 -5.35 -0.65 -6.44
CA PHE A 64 -5.29 -2.08 -6.18
C PHE A 64 -5.54 -2.89 -7.46
N THR A 65 -6.58 -2.54 -8.21
CA THR A 65 -6.93 -3.20 -9.48
C THR A 65 -5.80 -3.07 -10.49
N ALA A 66 -5.17 -1.90 -10.58
CA ALA A 66 -3.99 -1.69 -11.43
C ALA A 66 -2.79 -2.53 -10.97
N LEU A 67 -2.56 -2.66 -9.66
CA LEU A 67 -1.52 -3.52 -9.10
C LEU A 67 -1.72 -5.00 -9.45
N VAL A 68 -2.95 -5.53 -9.35
CA VAL A 68 -3.24 -6.94 -9.63
C VAL A 68 -3.34 -7.24 -11.12
N ASN A 69 -3.94 -6.35 -11.91
CA ASN A 69 -4.12 -6.53 -13.36
C ASN A 69 -2.94 -6.06 -14.20
N GLY A 70 -2.01 -5.30 -13.62
CA GLY A 70 -0.76 -4.90 -14.28
C GLY A 70 0.11 -6.10 -14.66
N ASP A 71 -0.03 -7.22 -13.93
CA ASP A 71 0.58 -8.51 -14.29
C ASP A 71 -0.16 -9.20 -15.46
N SER A 72 -1.49 -9.03 -15.53
CA SER A 72 -2.39 -9.64 -16.53
C SER A 72 -2.43 -8.93 -17.89
N ALA A 73 -2.06 -7.64 -17.94
CA ALA A 73 -2.10 -6.82 -19.16
C ALA A 73 -1.06 -7.23 -20.22
N SER A 74 -0.22 -8.23 -19.91
CA SER A 74 0.71 -8.86 -20.84
C SER A 74 0.04 -9.90 -21.78
N SER A 75 -1.27 -10.18 -21.63
CA SER A 75 -1.92 -11.31 -22.32
C SER A 75 -3.30 -11.03 -22.96
N GLN A 76 -3.68 -9.79 -23.26
CA GLN A 76 -4.91 -9.53 -24.03
C GLN A 76 -4.65 -8.73 -25.31
N ASP A 77 -4.61 -9.47 -26.43
CA ASP A 77 -4.77 -8.97 -27.80
C ASP A 77 -6.09 -8.20 -27.94
N GLY A 78 -5.99 -6.89 -28.08
CA GLY A 78 -7.07 -5.98 -28.44
C GLY A 78 -6.51 -4.58 -28.66
N PRO A 79 -6.94 -3.84 -29.71
CA PRO A 79 -6.28 -2.61 -30.09
C PRO A 79 -6.65 -1.50 -29.12
N LYS A 80 -5.81 -1.27 -28.12
CA LYS A 80 -5.83 -0.04 -27.34
C LYS A 80 -4.73 0.88 -27.86
N ASP A 81 -5.16 1.85 -28.64
CA ASP A 81 -4.47 3.13 -28.84
C ASP A 81 -4.18 3.75 -27.46
N THR A 82 -3.03 3.40 -26.90
CA THR A 82 -2.32 4.20 -25.91
C THR A 82 -0.88 3.74 -25.98
N ASP A 83 -0.04 4.57 -26.59
CA ASP A 83 1.41 4.43 -26.75
C ASP A 83 2.17 4.54 -25.41
N ALA A 84 1.55 4.07 -24.33
CA ALA A 84 2.08 4.06 -22.98
C ALA A 84 2.49 2.63 -22.66
N ALA A 85 3.81 2.40 -22.60
CA ALA A 85 4.36 1.14 -22.12
C ALA A 85 3.73 0.77 -20.76
N PRO A 86 3.44 -0.52 -20.50
CA PRO A 86 2.91 -0.97 -19.22
C PRO A 86 3.77 -0.44 -18.06
N LYS A 87 3.12 0.11 -17.02
CA LYS A 87 3.86 0.59 -15.83
C LYS A 87 4.56 -0.61 -15.15
N PRO A 88 5.83 -0.47 -14.73
CA PRO A 88 6.52 -1.51 -13.99
C PRO A 88 5.78 -1.87 -12.68
N PRO A 89 5.78 -3.13 -12.23
CA PRO A 89 5.11 -3.55 -11.00
C PRO A 89 5.53 -2.74 -9.76
N GLN A 90 6.79 -2.30 -9.70
CA GLN A 90 7.30 -1.47 -8.61
C GLN A 90 6.61 -0.10 -8.56
N MET A 91 6.31 0.49 -9.72
CA MET A 91 5.57 1.75 -9.80
C MET A 91 4.11 1.57 -9.38
N LEU A 92 3.45 0.51 -9.86
CA LEU A 92 2.08 0.18 -9.48
C LEU A 92 1.96 -0.05 -7.98
N TYR A 93 2.91 -0.79 -7.40
CA TYR A 93 2.96 -0.98 -5.95
C TYR A 93 3.23 0.32 -5.19
N GLY A 94 4.08 1.21 -5.72
CA GLY A 94 4.32 2.54 -5.16
C GLY A 94 3.06 3.41 -5.14
N GLU A 95 2.28 3.42 -6.22
CA GLU A 95 1.00 4.14 -6.31
C GLU A 95 -0.03 3.58 -5.31
N TYR A 96 -0.15 2.26 -5.24
CA TYR A 96 -1.00 1.56 -4.28
C TYR A 96 -0.61 1.87 -2.83
N LEU A 97 0.68 1.78 -2.51
CA LEU A 97 1.21 2.07 -1.18
C LEU A 97 1.00 3.54 -0.80
N ASN A 98 1.15 4.47 -1.75
CA ASN A 98 0.91 5.88 -1.50
C ASN A 98 -0.57 6.15 -1.19
N CYS A 99 -1.50 5.57 -1.97
CA CYS A 99 -2.93 5.74 -1.72
C CYS A 99 -3.33 5.15 -0.35
N THR A 100 -3.06 3.86 -0.14
CA THR A 100 -3.46 3.16 1.08
C THR A 100 -2.73 3.65 2.32
N GLY A 101 -1.44 4.00 2.17
CA GLY A 101 -0.65 4.63 3.21
C GLY A 101 -1.21 5.98 3.63
N THR A 102 -1.67 6.82 2.68
CA THR A 102 -2.29 8.10 3.00
C THR A 102 -3.64 7.92 3.70
N ALA A 103 -4.46 6.97 3.22
CA ALA A 103 -5.77 6.69 3.79
C ALA A 103 -5.72 6.11 5.22
N LEU A 104 -4.73 5.27 5.53
CA LEU A 104 -4.69 4.52 6.80
C LEU A 104 -3.60 5.00 7.77
N CYS A 105 -2.49 5.52 7.23
CA CYS A 105 -1.23 5.73 7.94
C CYS A 105 -0.51 7.01 7.45
N GLU A 106 -1.26 8.11 7.32
CA GLU A 106 -0.80 9.37 6.71
C GLU A 106 0.57 9.85 7.23
N LYS A 107 0.73 9.93 8.55
CA LYS A 107 2.01 10.37 9.15
C LYS A 107 3.18 9.44 8.77
N PRO A 108 3.12 8.11 9.01
CA PRO A 108 4.18 7.20 8.56
C PRO A 108 4.49 7.24 7.06
N ILE A 109 3.50 7.37 6.17
CA ILE A 109 3.78 7.42 4.72
C ILE A 109 4.51 8.70 4.34
N LEU A 110 4.15 9.83 4.94
CA LEU A 110 4.83 11.12 4.71
C LEU A 110 6.27 11.09 5.23
N GLU A 111 6.51 10.51 6.41
CA GLU A 111 7.87 10.32 6.97
C GLU A 111 8.75 9.43 6.08
N TRP A 112 8.19 8.33 5.57
CA TRP A 112 8.88 7.46 4.63
C TRP A 112 9.23 8.19 3.33
N LYS A 113 8.25 8.87 2.71
CA LYS A 113 8.44 9.63 1.47
C LYS A 113 9.49 10.72 1.64
N ALA A 114 9.43 11.47 2.74
CA ALA A 114 10.43 12.50 3.04
C ALA A 114 11.84 11.91 3.16
N CYS A 115 11.97 10.76 3.82
CA CYS A 115 13.27 10.09 3.93
C CYS A 115 13.81 9.64 2.57
N ILE A 116 12.96 9.05 1.72
CA ILE A 116 13.35 8.65 0.37
C ILE A 116 13.74 9.86 -0.48
N SER A 117 13.00 10.96 -0.42
CA SER A 117 13.39 12.20 -1.10
C SER A 117 14.80 12.68 -0.68
N SER A 118 15.14 12.62 0.62
CA SER A 118 16.50 12.93 1.07
C SER A 118 17.56 11.96 0.56
N VAL A 119 17.25 10.66 0.42
CA VAL A 119 18.16 9.66 -0.14
C VAL A 119 18.43 9.93 -1.62
N LEU A 120 17.39 10.28 -2.39
CA LEU A 120 17.49 10.62 -3.80
C LEU A 120 18.26 11.93 -4.02
N ALA A 121 18.10 12.90 -3.10
CA ALA A 121 18.87 14.14 -3.09
C ALA A 121 20.33 13.95 -2.63
N GLY A 122 20.77 12.72 -2.33
CA GLY A 122 22.13 12.42 -1.86
C GLY A 122 22.41 12.88 -0.41
N GLN A 123 21.40 13.30 0.34
CA GLN A 123 21.53 13.84 1.69
C GLN A 123 21.53 12.77 2.78
N LYS A 124 21.09 11.54 2.48
CA LYS A 124 21.02 10.41 3.42
C LYS A 124 21.41 9.09 2.76
N HIS A 125 21.80 8.11 3.57
CA HIS A 125 21.91 6.73 3.13
C HIS A 125 20.56 6.03 3.26
N ILE A 126 20.27 5.07 2.37
CA ILE A 126 19.00 4.33 2.43
C ILE A 126 18.79 3.58 3.75
N ARG A 127 19.90 3.15 4.39
CA ARG A 127 19.87 2.50 5.71
C ARG A 127 19.26 3.40 6.79
N ASP A 128 19.38 4.72 6.65
CA ASP A 128 18.83 5.70 7.59
C ASP A 128 17.29 5.77 7.50
N CYS A 129 16.70 5.28 6.41
CA CYS A 129 15.24 5.20 6.24
C CYS A 129 14.65 3.88 6.77
N ALA A 130 15.45 2.97 7.34
CA ALA A 130 14.95 1.70 7.85
C ALA A 130 13.89 1.87 8.96
N GLN A 131 14.04 2.89 9.80
CA GLN A 131 13.10 3.16 10.89
C GLN A 131 11.74 3.63 10.36
N THR A 132 11.72 4.59 9.43
CA THR A 132 10.48 5.12 8.84
C THR A 132 9.77 4.05 8.01
N LYS A 133 10.53 3.20 7.28
CA LYS A 133 10.00 2.00 6.61
C LYS A 133 9.25 1.08 7.58
N ARG A 134 9.92 0.66 8.66
CA ARG A 134 9.33 -0.25 9.68
C ARG A 134 8.15 0.38 10.42
N HIS A 135 8.13 1.71 10.55
CA HIS A 135 7.00 2.42 11.15
C HIS A 135 5.77 2.31 10.26
N LEU A 136 5.91 2.59 8.96
CA LEU A 136 4.84 2.46 7.99
C LEU A 136 4.32 1.01 7.92
N GLU A 137 5.20 0.02 7.80
CA GLU A 137 4.81 -1.41 7.76
C GLU A 137 4.01 -1.82 9.01
N ARG A 138 4.45 -1.41 10.21
CA ARG A 138 3.73 -1.69 11.46
C ARG A 138 2.36 -1.01 11.51
N CYS A 139 2.27 0.24 11.06
CA CYS A 139 1.00 0.96 11.01
C CYS A 139 0.02 0.26 10.05
N MET A 140 0.46 -0.02 8.83
CA MET A 140 -0.36 -0.67 7.81
C MET A 140 -0.86 -2.03 8.27
N ARG A 141 0.01 -2.84 8.88
CA ARG A 141 -0.36 -4.11 9.50
C ARG A 141 -1.43 -3.92 10.59
N SER A 142 -1.19 -3.01 11.53
CA SER A 142 -2.13 -2.76 12.63
C SER A 142 -3.51 -2.30 12.13
N LYS A 143 -3.57 -1.40 11.15
CA LYS A 143 -4.83 -0.93 10.56
C LYS A 143 -5.57 -2.01 9.78
N SER A 144 -4.83 -2.86 9.08
CA SER A 144 -5.41 -3.98 8.35
C SER A 144 -6.00 -5.02 9.31
N GLU A 145 -5.29 -5.35 10.39
CA GLU A 145 -5.79 -6.25 11.43
C GLU A 145 -7.02 -5.66 12.16
N GLU A 146 -7.03 -4.34 12.42
CA GLU A 146 -8.16 -3.63 13.03
C GLU A 146 -9.43 -3.75 12.17
N LEU A 147 -9.32 -3.50 10.87
CA LEU A 147 -10.43 -3.66 9.91
C LEU A 147 -10.86 -5.13 9.78
N LEU A 148 -9.91 -6.05 9.60
CA LEU A 148 -10.23 -7.48 9.45
C LEU A 148 -11.01 -8.01 10.66
N ARG A 149 -10.59 -7.67 11.89
CA ARG A 149 -11.30 -8.09 13.10
C ARG A 149 -12.70 -7.52 13.18
N ALA A 150 -12.88 -6.25 12.81
CA ALA A 150 -14.18 -5.60 12.83
C ALA A 150 -15.16 -6.17 11.79
N SER A 151 -14.63 -6.65 10.66
CA SER A 151 -15.43 -7.33 9.62
C SER A 151 -15.92 -8.72 10.02
N GLN A 152 -15.45 -9.26 11.16
CA GLN A 152 -15.79 -10.61 11.64
C GLN A 152 -16.40 -10.56 13.04
N PRO A 153 -17.54 -9.86 13.25
CA PRO A 153 -18.16 -9.73 14.57
C PRO A 153 -18.53 -11.09 15.16
N GLN A 154 -18.89 -12.08 14.34
CA GLN A 154 -19.18 -13.45 14.78
C GLN A 154 -17.98 -14.16 15.42
N VAL A 155 -16.76 -13.79 15.05
CA VAL A 155 -15.52 -14.39 15.60
C VAL A 155 -15.02 -13.59 16.79
N PHE A 156 -14.97 -12.26 16.67
CA PHE A 156 -14.31 -11.39 17.65
C PHE A 156 -15.27 -10.70 18.63
N ARG A 157 -16.57 -10.71 18.35
CA ARG A 157 -17.65 -10.20 19.22
C ARG A 157 -18.91 -11.08 19.17
N PRO A 158 -18.82 -12.40 19.44
CA PRO A 158 -19.95 -13.33 19.29
C PRO A 158 -21.17 -13.02 20.17
N LYS A 159 -21.01 -12.15 21.18
CA LYS A 159 -22.09 -11.74 22.12
C LYS A 159 -22.54 -10.29 21.94
N ALA A 160 -22.04 -9.57 20.95
CA ALA A 160 -22.55 -8.25 20.64
C ALA A 160 -23.88 -8.41 19.92
N THR A 161 -24.98 -8.22 20.63
CA THR A 161 -26.34 -8.18 20.08
C THR A 161 -26.47 -7.01 19.09
N PRO A 162 -27.26 -7.15 18.01
CA PRO A 162 -27.51 -6.07 17.04
C PRO A 162 -28.06 -4.79 17.67
#